data_AF-A0A7R9L5Z7-F1
#
_entry.id   AF-A0A7R9L5Z7-F1
#
_cell.length_a   1.000
_cell.length_b   1.000
_cell.length_c   1.000
_cell.angle_alpha   90.00
_cell.angle_beta   90.00
_cell.angle_gamma   90.00
#
_symmetry.space_group_name_H-M   'P 1'
#
loop_
_entity.id
_entity.type
_entity.pdbx_description
1 polymer ?
#
loop_
_entity_poly.entity_id
_entity_poly.type
_entity_poly.pdbx_seq_one_letter_code
_entity_poly.pdbx_strand_id
1 'polypeptide(L)' 'NHGINYTQIQSCSSSLEGKRLHIKNGEKTQRLSPKLTFVPWVLINGNFTETDQNIALYGDLKTLICDKFQGTTPPTACNS' A
#
# COMPACT_ATOMS: atom_id res chain seq x y z
N ASN A 1 6.20 -23.63 -6.02
CA ASN A 1 4.91 -23.59 -6.77
C ASN A 1 3.81 -23.08 -5.84
N HIS A 2 3.38 -21.83 -6.00
CA HIS A 2 2.47 -21.14 -5.06
C HIS A 2 0.97 -21.46 -5.22
N GLY A 3 0.58 -22.51 -5.96
CA GLY A 3 -0.83 -22.92 -6.12
C GLY A 3 -1.74 -21.92 -6.86
N ILE A 4 -1.19 -20.80 -7.36
CA ILE A 4 -1.94 -19.78 -8.10
C ILE A 4 -2.09 -20.21 -9.57
N ASN A 5 -3.33 -20.22 -10.07
CA ASN A 5 -3.62 -20.47 -11.48
C ASN A 5 -3.24 -19.23 -12.33
N TYR A 6 -2.04 -19.27 -12.91
CA TYR A 6 -1.53 -18.19 -13.74
C TYR A 6 -2.43 -17.87 -14.94
N THR A 7 -3.03 -18.89 -15.57
CA THR A 7 -3.90 -18.70 -16.74
C THR A 7 -5.11 -17.84 -16.40
N GLN A 8 -5.69 -18.00 -15.21
CA GLN A 8 -6.78 -17.14 -14.74
C GLN A 8 -6.33 -15.69 -14.53
N ILE A 9 -5.14 -15.47 -13.95
CA ILE A 9 -4.57 -14.13 -13.76
C ILE A 9 -4.29 -13.45 -15.09
N GLN A 10 -3.69 -14.16 -16.05
CA GLN A 10 -3.42 -13.66 -17.40
C GLN A 10 -4.71 -13.33 -18.15
N SER A 11 -5.73 -14.17 -18.04
CA SER A 11 -7.04 -13.90 -18.63
C SER A 11 -7.67 -12.64 -18.02
N CYS A 12 -7.64 -12.50 -16.69
CA CYS A 12 -8.14 -11.31 -16.01
C CYS A 12 -7.40 -10.04 -16.45
N SER A 13 -6.06 -10.06 -16.50
CA SER A 13 -5.25 -8.86 -16.79
C SER A 13 -5.49 -8.25 -18.17
N SER A 14 -5.89 -9.07 -19.15
CA SER A 14 -6.24 -8.64 -20.51
C SER A 14 -7.74 -8.43 -20.74
N SER A 15 -8.58 -8.77 -19.75
CA SER A 15 -10.04 -8.65 -19.86
C SER A 15 -10.58 -7.24 -19.59
N LEU A 16 -11.87 -7.05 -19.86
CA LEU A 16 -12.60 -5.84 -19.48
C LEU A 16 -12.63 -5.63 -17.95
N GLU A 17 -12.65 -6.70 -17.16
CA GLU A 17 -12.57 -6.62 -15.71
C GLU A 17 -11.22 -6.03 -15.26
N GLY A 18 -10.11 -6.56 -15.79
CA GLY A 18 -8.77 -6.04 -15.53
C GLY A 18 -8.65 -4.56 -15.89
N LYS A 19 -9.16 -4.16 -17.05
CA LYS A 19 -9.20 -2.74 -17.47
C LYS A 19 -9.98 -1.87 -16.48
N ARG A 20 -11.15 -2.31 -16.01
CA ARG A 20 -11.96 -1.58 -15.03
C ARG A 20 -11.25 -1.46 -13.69
N LEU A 21 -10.54 -2.50 -13.24
CA LEU A 21 -9.73 -2.45 -12.02
C LEU A 21 -8.58 -1.44 -12.15
N HIS A 22 -7.91 -1.40 -13.31
CA HIS A 22 -6.88 -0.39 -13.58
C HIS A 22 -7.43 1.04 -13.56
N ILE A 23 -8.59 1.30 -14.16
CA ILE A 23 -9.25 2.62 -14.12
C ILE A 23 -9.54 3.02 -12.66
N LYS A 24 -10.16 2.12 -11.88
CA LYS A 24 -10.46 2.37 -10.46
C LYS A 24 -9.20 2.68 -9.65
N ASN A 25 -8.09 2.00 -9.92
CA ASN A 25 -6.82 2.28 -9.25
C ASN A 25 -6.22 3.61 -9.71
N GLY A 26 -6.30 3.95 -11.00
CA GLY A 26 -5.89 5.26 -11.52
C GLY A 26 -6.67 6.41 -10.87
N GLU A 27 -7.99 6.27 -10.71
CA GLU A 27 -8.81 7.24 -9.98
C GLU A 27 -8.41 7.38 -8.50
N LYS A 28 -8.07 6.28 -7.82
CA LYS A 28 -7.56 6.32 -6.44
C LYS A 28 -6.23 7.07 -6.37
N THR A 29 -5.31 6.82 -7.31
CA THR A 29 -4.02 7.50 -7.41
C THR A 29 -4.19 9.00 -7.70
N GLN A 30 -5.10 9.37 -8.61
CA GLN A 30 -5.38 10.78 -8.93
C GLN A 30 -5.96 11.56 -7.76
N ARG A 31 -6.69 10.88 -6.85
CA ARG A 31 -7.28 11.48 -5.64
C ARG A 31 -6.30 11.58 -4.46
N LEU A 32 -5.04 11.14 -4.60
CA LEU A 32 -4.05 11.30 -3.54
C LEU A 32 -3.82 12.79 -3.23
N SER A 33 -3.72 13.08 -1.93
CA SER A 33 -3.37 14.40 -1.40
C SER A 33 -2.27 14.22 -0.35
N PRO A 34 -1.06 14.78 -0.54
CA PRO A 34 -0.63 15.54 -1.71
C PRO A 34 -0.57 14.67 -2.98
N LYS A 35 -0.54 15.33 -4.14
CA LYS A 35 -0.46 14.63 -5.44
C LYS A 35 0.81 13.78 -5.49
N LEU A 36 0.69 12.57 -6.06
CA LEU A 36 1.79 11.66 -6.30
C LEU A 36 2.91 12.34 -7.12
N THR A 37 4.13 12.37 -6.60
CA THR A 37 5.32 12.89 -7.31
C THR A 37 6.32 11.79 -7.65
N PHE A 38 6.37 10.71 -6.88
CA PHE A 38 7.25 9.56 -7.12
C PHE A 38 6.65 8.27 -6.50
N VAL A 39 7.19 7.12 -6.87
CA VAL A 39 6.85 5.83 -6.25
C VAL A 39 8.08 5.22 -5.56
N PRO A 40 7.92 4.51 -4.42
CA PRO A 40 6.67 4.19 -3.71
C PRO A 40 6.02 5.41 -3.03
N TRP A 41 4.69 5.44 -2.91
CA TRP A 41 3.93 6.48 -2.19
C TRP A 41 3.09 5.85 -1.08
N VAL A 42 3.54 6.03 0.16
CA VAL A 42 3.07 5.31 1.35
C VAL A 42 2.20 6.24 2.19
N LEU A 43 0.99 5.78 2.48
CA LEU A 43 0.06 6.45 3.38
C LEU A 43 -0.10 5.58 4.63
N ILE A 44 0.12 6.15 5.81
CA ILE A 44 -0.13 5.47 7.08
C ILE A 44 -1.48 5.95 7.62
N ASN A 45 -2.38 5.01 7.91
CA ASN A 45 -3.77 5.29 8.32
C ASN A 45 -4.50 6.26 7.36
N GLY A 46 -4.21 6.15 6.05
CA GLY A 46 -4.82 6.99 5.01
C GLY A 46 -4.25 8.41 4.90
N ASN A 47 -3.23 8.77 5.68
CA ASN A 47 -2.58 10.08 5.62
C ASN A 47 -1.15 9.97 5.07
N PHE A 48 -0.76 10.94 4.24
CA PHE A 48 0.61 11.08 3.78
C PHE A 48 1.34 12.14 4.61
N THR A 49 2.55 11.81 5.06
CA THR A 49 3.50 12.81 5.55
C THR A 49 4.87 12.48 4.99
N GLU A 50 5.70 13.50 4.74
CA GLU A 50 7.06 13.29 4.24
C GLU A 50 7.91 12.50 5.25
N THR A 51 7.69 12.70 6.55
CA THR A 51 8.36 11.96 7.62
C THR A 51 8.01 10.48 7.58
N ASP A 52 6.72 10.13 7.54
CA ASP A 52 6.29 8.73 7.50
C ASP A 52 6.75 8.06 6.19
N GLN A 53 6.69 8.79 5.07
CA GLN A 53 7.21 8.33 3.78
C GLN A 53 8.72 8.01 3.86
N ASN A 54 9.53 8.89 4.45
CA ASN A 54 10.98 8.66 4.56
C ASN A 54 11.31 7.48 5.47
N ILE A 55 10.61 7.34 6.60
CA ILE A 55 10.81 6.18 7.49
C ILE A 55 10.38 4.89 6.78
N ALA A 56 9.26 4.91 6.05
CA ALA A 56 8.79 3.74 5.30
C ALA A 56 9.75 3.30 4.18
N LEU A 57 10.43 4.25 3.53
CA LEU A 57 11.38 3.95 2.45
C LEU A 57 12.77 3.53 2.93
N TYR A 58 13.28 4.20 3.95
CA TYR A 58 14.69 4.16 4.29
C TYR A 58 14.96 3.74 5.74
N GLY A 59 13.96 3.79 6.60
CA GLY A 59 14.03 3.36 7.99
C GLY A 59 13.43 1.97 8.17
N ASP A 60 12.69 1.81 9.27
CA ASP A 60 11.96 0.59 9.57
C ASP A 60 10.45 0.84 9.54
N LEU A 61 9.80 0.31 8.50
CA LEU A 61 8.35 0.36 8.35
C LEU A 61 7.63 -0.33 9.51
N LYS A 62 8.20 -1.41 10.08
CA LYS A 62 7.58 -2.12 11.21
C LYS A 62 7.51 -1.21 12.43
N THR A 63 8.63 -0.59 12.81
CA THR A 63 8.67 0.41 13.89
C THR A 63 7.65 1.53 13.65
N LEU A 64 7.60 2.09 12.43
CA LEU A 64 6.61 3.12 12.08
C LEU A 64 5.16 2.66 12.29
N ILE A 65 4.82 1.44 11.88
CA ILE A 65 3.47 0.89 12.04
C ILE A 65 3.14 0.68 13.52
N CYS A 66 4.11 0.22 14.31
CA CYS A 66 3.94 0.03 15.75
C CYS A 66 3.73 1.37 16.47
N ASP A 67 4.49 2.41 16.11
CA ASP A 67 4.33 3.77 16.66
C ASP A 67 2.98 4.39 16.29
N LYS A 68 2.45 4.06 15.10
CA LYS A 68 1.18 4.58 14.57
C LYS A 68 -0.02 3.69 14.92
N PHE A 69 0.19 2.62 15.69
CA PHE A 69 -0.87 1.71 16.09
C PHE A 69 -1.83 2.42 17.06
N GLN A 70 -3.11 2.43 16.72
CA GLN A 70 -4.15 3.14 17.50
C GLN A 70 -4.95 2.20 18.42
N GLY A 71 -4.63 0.90 18.44
CA GLY A 71 -5.27 -0.07 19.31
C GLY A 71 -4.67 -0.07 20.72
N THR A 72 -5.43 -0.60 21.69
CA THR A 72 -5.04 -0.62 23.12
C THR A 72 -3.94 -1.62 23.46
N THR A 73 -3.74 -2.63 22.61
CA THR A 73 -2.77 -3.70 22.85
C THR A 73 -1.98 -3.94 21.56
N PRO A 74 -0.75 -3.39 21.45
CA PRO A 74 0.09 -3.63 20.30
C PRO A 74 0.40 -5.12 20.11
N PRO A 75 0.50 -5.61 18.86
CA PRO A 75 0.97 -6.97 18.59
C PRO A 75 2.34 -7.22 19.21
N THR A 76 2.64 -8.46 19.62
CA THR A 76 3.95 -8.83 20.20
C THR A 76 5.13 -8.47 19.29
N ALA A 77 4.89 -8.46 17.97
CA ALA A 77 5.88 -8.02 17.00
C ALA A 77 6.38 -6.59 17.24
N CYS A 78 5.61 -5.73 17.91
CA CYS A 78 6.02 -4.36 18.24
C CYS A 78 6.99 -4.26 19.43
N ASN A 79 7.24 -5.36 20.15
CA ASN A 79 8.10 -5.37 21.35
C ASN A 79 9.55 -5.80 21.04
N SER A 80 9.95 -5.80 19.76
CA SER A 80 11.24 -6.33 19.30
C SER A 80 11.91 -5.39 18.31
#